data_AF-A0A2S9G3D3-F1
#
_entry.id   AF-A0A2S9G3D3-F1
#
_cell.length_a   1.000
_cell.length_b   1.000
_cell.length_c   1.000
_cell.angle_alpha   90.00
_cell.angle_beta   90.00
_cell.angle_gamma   90.00
#
_symmetry.space_group_name_H-M   'P 1'
#
loop_
_entity.id
_entity.type
_entity.pdbx_description
1 polymer ?
#
loop_
_entity_poly.entity_id
_entity_poly.type
_entity_poly.pdbx_seq_one_letter_code
_entity_poly.pdbx_strand_id
1 'polypeptide(L)'
;ADKGISILEVPKHDLDRIAANGMHQGIALQVPPYNYAHPDDLLAQAKSDVEPALLVALDNISDPRNLGAIVRSVAAFGGHGVLIP
;
A
#
# COMPACT_ATOMS: atom_id res chain seq x y z
N ALA A 1 -20.08 11.33 -2.66
CA ALA A 1 -20.33 11.07 -4.10
C ALA A 1 -19.39 11.88 -5.01
N ASP A 2 -18.62 12.82 -4.48
CA ASP A 2 -17.99 13.90 -5.26
C ASP A 2 -16.65 13.56 -5.93
N LYS A 3 -16.17 12.31 -5.81
CA LYS A 3 -14.91 11.85 -6.44
C LYS A 3 -15.09 11.10 -7.77
N GLY A 4 -16.31 10.97 -8.27
CA GLY A 4 -16.58 10.28 -9.54
C GLY A 4 -16.32 8.77 -9.52
N ILE A 5 -16.23 8.15 -8.33
CA ILE A 5 -16.06 6.70 -8.18
C ILE A 5 -17.44 6.05 -8.29
N SER A 6 -17.63 5.19 -9.29
CA SER A 6 -18.86 4.42 -9.47
C SER A 6 -19.09 3.50 -8.27
N ILE A 7 -20.31 3.55 -7.72
CA ILE A 7 -20.76 2.68 -6.63
C ILE A 7 -21.79 1.71 -7.21
N LEU A 8 -21.57 0.41 -6.99
CA LEU A 8 -22.45 -0.66 -7.44
C LEU A 8 -22.81 -1.53 -6.25
N GLU A 9 -24.11 -1.75 -6.04
CA GLU A 9 -24.58 -2.77 -5.12
C GLU A 9 -24.57 -4.12 -5.83
N VAL A 10 -23.92 -5.11 -5.22
CA VAL A 10 -23.75 -6.45 -5.80
C VAL A 10 -24.10 -7.51 -4.76
N PRO A 11 -24.54 -8.71 -5.18
CA PRO A 11 -24.69 -9.84 -4.28
C PRO A 11 -23.38 -10.22 -3.58
N LYS A 12 -23.50 -10.80 -2.37
CA LYS A 12 -22.33 -11.24 -1.57
C LYS A 12 -21.35 -12.13 -2.35
N HIS A 13 -21.85 -13.05 -3.16
CA HIS A 13 -21.00 -14.01 -3.90
C HIS A 13 -20.10 -13.31 -4.93
N ASP A 14 -20.50 -12.15 -5.46
CA ASP A 14 -19.64 -11.36 -6.35
C ASP A 14 -18.48 -10.73 -5.59
N LEU A 15 -18.72 -10.26 -4.36
CA LEU A 15 -17.66 -9.77 -3.47
C LEU A 15 -16.70 -10.90 -3.05
N ASP A 16 -17.25 -12.09 -2.74
CA ASP A 16 -16.46 -13.27 -2.41
C ASP A 16 -15.52 -13.68 -3.55
N ARG A 17 -15.96 -13.52 -4.81
CA ARG A 17 -15.17 -13.87 -6.00
C ARG A 17 -13.97 -12.93 -6.23
N ILE A 18 -14.10 -11.66 -5.87
CA ILE A 18 -13.04 -10.66 -6.09
C ILE A 18 -12.11 -10.50 -4.88
N ALA A 19 -12.59 -10.81 -3.66
CA ALA A 19 -11.79 -10.70 -2.46
C ALA A 19 -11.07 -12.01 -2.15
N ALA A 20 -9.74 -12.00 -2.21
CA ALA A 20 -8.95 -13.13 -1.76
C ALA A 20 -9.30 -13.46 -0.30
N ASN A 21 -9.83 -14.67 -0.07
CA ASN A 21 -10.21 -15.23 1.23
C ASN A 21 -11.50 -14.66 1.86
N GLY A 22 -12.38 -13.99 1.10
CA GLY A 22 -13.70 -13.56 1.59
C GLY A 22 -13.69 -12.47 2.68
N MET A 23 -12.53 -11.83 2.91
CA MET A 23 -12.36 -10.78 3.94
C MET A 23 -12.77 -9.38 3.42
N HIS A 24 -13.90 -9.28 2.72
CA HIS A 24 -14.36 -8.01 2.14
C HIS A 24 -15.22 -7.16 3.10
N GLN A 25 -15.74 -7.72 4.19
CA GLN A 25 -16.58 -6.99 5.17
C GLN A 25 -17.75 -6.19 4.54
N GLY A 26 -18.24 -6.62 3.38
CA GLY A 26 -19.32 -5.98 2.62
C GLY A 26 -18.91 -4.91 1.60
N ILE A 27 -17.62 -4.58 1.46
CA ILE A 27 -17.14 -3.55 0.53
C ILE A 27 -15.88 -4.04 -0.20
N ALA A 28 -15.78 -3.74 -1.49
CA ALA A 28 -14.56 -3.93 -2.28
C ALA A 28 -14.32 -2.75 -3.21
N LEU A 29 -13.07 -2.53 -3.58
CA LEU A 29 -12.68 -1.51 -4.56
C LEU A 29 -11.68 -2.11 -5.54
N GLN A 30 -11.99 -2.02 -6.82
CA GLN A 30 -11.03 -2.35 -7.86
C GLN A 30 -10.11 -1.14 -8.09
N VAL A 31 -8.81 -1.37 -7.97
CA VAL A 31 -7.78 -0.34 -8.17
C VAL A 31 -6.81 -0.78 -9.28
N PRO A 32 -6.16 0.17 -9.98
CA PRO A 32 -5.05 -0.16 -10.85
C PRO A 32 -3.91 -0.86 -10.09
N PRO A 33 -3.00 -1.56 -10.80
CA PRO A 33 -1.80 -2.11 -10.18
C PRO A 33 -1.02 -1.05 -9.41
N TYR A 34 -0.42 -1.46 -8.29
CA TYR A 34 0.46 -0.58 -7.53
C TYR A 34 1.70 -0.20 -8.36
N ASN A 35 1.98 1.10 -8.44
CA ASN A 35 3.15 1.61 -9.14
C ASN A 35 4.30 1.83 -8.15
N TYR A 36 5.39 1.08 -8.31
CA TYR A 36 6.58 1.23 -7.47
C TYR A 36 7.40 2.45 -7.89
N ALA A 37 7.87 3.22 -6.91
CA ALA A 37 8.80 4.32 -7.15
C ALA A 37 10.20 3.78 -7.46
N HIS A 38 10.97 4.52 -8.26
CA HIS A 38 12.39 4.21 -8.45
C HIS A 38 13.16 4.55 -7.16
N PRO A 39 14.20 3.79 -6.76
CA PRO A 39 14.99 4.09 -5.56
C PRO A 39 15.60 5.50 -5.58
N ASP A 40 15.94 6.02 -6.76
CA ASP A 40 16.48 7.38 -6.90
C ASP A 40 15.44 8.46 -6.54
N ASP A 41 14.16 8.23 -6.85
CA ASP A 41 13.08 9.16 -6.50
C ASP A 41 12.91 9.22 -4.98
N LEU A 42 12.98 8.06 -4.33
CA LEU A 42 12.93 7.92 -2.87
C LEU A 42 14.09 8.68 -2.19
N LEU A 43 15.30 8.54 -2.72
CA LEU A 43 16.48 9.24 -2.21
C LEU A 43 16.40 10.75 -2.46
N ALA A 44 15.86 11.18 -3.60
CA ALA A 44 15.66 12.59 -3.91
C ALA A 44 14.68 13.23 -2.93
N GLN A 45 13.55 12.56 -2.67
CA GLN A 45 12.54 13.02 -1.72
C GLN A 45 13.14 13.18 -0.31
N ALA A 46 13.83 12.15 0.18
CA ALA A 46 14.43 12.15 1.52
C ALA A 46 15.53 13.21 1.73
N LYS A 47 16.19 13.66 0.65
CA LYS A 47 17.18 14.75 0.72
C LYS A 47 16.55 16.15 0.69
N SER A 48 15.36 16.27 0.11
CA SER A 48 14.66 17.54 -0.05
C SER A 48 13.79 17.92 1.14
N ASP A 49 13.53 16.97 2.05
CA ASP A 49 12.64 17.15 3.18
C ASP A 49 13.34 17.87 4.35
N VAL A 50 12.54 18.52 5.20
CA VAL A 50 13.04 19.24 6.39
C VAL A 50 13.30 18.26 7.54
N GLU A 51 12.52 17.18 7.57
CA GLU A 51 12.66 16.11 8.56
C GLU A 51 13.86 15.19 8.25
N PRO A 52 14.50 14.61 9.28
CA PRO A 52 15.56 13.64 9.06
C PRO A 52 15.11 12.46 8.18
N ALA A 53 15.93 12.10 7.20
CA ALA A 53 15.67 10.97 6.32
C ALA A 53 15.50 9.66 7.13
N LEU A 54 14.35 9.01 6.94
CA LEU A 54 14.04 7.69 7.49
C LEU A 54 13.65 6.75 6.34
N LEU A 55 14.56 5.84 6.01
CA LEU A 55 14.41 4.84 4.97
C LEU A 55 14.57 3.44 5.58
N VAL A 56 13.73 2.50 5.17
CA VAL A 56 13.81 1.10 5.64
C VAL A 56 14.06 0.18 4.46
N ALA A 57 15.22 -0.48 4.44
CA ALA A 57 15.51 -1.53 3.46
C ALA A 57 15.10 -2.89 4.03
N LEU A 58 14.33 -3.65 3.25
CA LEU A 58 13.89 -4.99 3.60
C LEU A 58 14.55 -5.99 2.68
N ASP A 59 15.30 -6.91 3.27
CA ASP A 59 15.93 -8.01 2.54
C ASP A 59 15.21 -9.32 2.89
N ASN A 60 14.80 -10.06 1.85
CA ASN A 60 14.18 -11.38 1.97
C ASN A 60 12.92 -11.49 2.87
N ILE A 61 12.12 -10.42 2.98
CA ILE A 61 10.80 -10.51 3.62
C ILE A 61 9.80 -11.18 2.67
N SER A 62 9.40 -12.40 3.00
CA SER A 62 8.56 -13.26 2.15
C SER A 62 7.10 -13.39 2.60
N ASP A 63 6.80 -13.13 3.88
CA ASP A 63 5.42 -13.11 4.39
C ASP A 63 4.75 -11.74 4.11
N PRO A 64 3.67 -11.68 3.30
CA PRO A 64 2.95 -10.43 3.03
C PRO A 64 2.39 -9.75 4.29
N ARG A 65 2.07 -10.51 5.35
CA ARG A 65 1.59 -9.94 6.62
C ARG A 65 2.69 -9.14 7.31
N ASN A 66 3.91 -9.67 7.33
CA ASN A 66 5.07 -8.98 7.90
C ASN A 66 5.44 -7.74 7.08
N LEU A 67 5.48 -7.87 5.75
CA LEU A 67 5.71 -6.73 4.85
C LEU A 67 4.68 -5.61 5.10
N GLY A 68 3.40 -5.95 5.15
CA GLY A 68 2.32 -4.99 5.42
C GLY A 68 2.44 -4.33 6.81
N ALA A 69 2.81 -5.08 7.84
CA ALA A 69 3.02 -4.54 9.18
C ALA A 69 4.19 -3.53 9.21
N ILE A 70 5.28 -3.82 8.52
CA ILE A 70 6.45 -2.94 8.44
C ILE A 70 6.09 -1.66 7.67
N VAL A 71 5.51 -1.78 6.46
CA VAL A 71 5.12 -0.62 5.64
C VAL A 71 4.18 0.32 6.42
N ARG A 72 3.20 -0.24 7.14
CA ARG A 72 2.30 0.56 7.99
C ARG A 72 3.03 1.28 9.12
N SER A 73 4.03 0.63 9.71
CA SER A 73 4.81 1.22 10.80
C SER A 73 5.69 2.36 10.28
N VAL A 74 6.39 2.13 9.17
CA VAL A 74 7.21 3.16 8.50
C VAL A 74 6.36 4.39 8.15
N ALA A 75 5.18 4.19 7.57
CA ALA A 75 4.26 5.29 7.27
C ALA A 75 3.79 6.04 8.53
N ALA A 76 3.53 5.34 9.63
CA ALA A 76 3.08 5.95 10.89
C ALA A 76 4.18 6.78 11.59
N PHE A 77 5.45 6.47 11.37
CA PHE A 77 6.60 7.17 11.95
C PHE A 77 7.23 8.23 11.03
N GLY A 78 6.57 8.60 9.92
CA GLY A 78 7.10 9.60 8.99
C GLY A 78 8.26 9.09 8.13
N GLY A 79 8.34 7.77 7.93
CA GLY A 79 9.30 7.18 7.01
C GLY A 79 9.05 7.62 5.58
N HIS A 80 10.13 7.97 4.88
CA HIS A 80 10.09 8.43 3.50
C HIS A 80 9.79 7.27 2.54
N GLY A 81 10.16 6.04 2.92
CA GLY A 81 9.76 4.85 2.17
C GLY A 81 10.45 3.57 2.60
N VAL A 82 10.05 2.49 1.94
CA VAL A 82 10.55 1.13 2.12
C VAL A 82 11.19 0.67 0.81
N LEU A 83 12.44 0.23 0.86
CA LEU A 83 13.14 -0.38 -0.27
C LEU A 83 13.03 -1.90 -0.17
N ILE A 84 12.62 -2.54 -1.25
CA ILE A 84 12.52 -4.01 -1.38
C ILE A 84 13.31 -4.45 -2.63
N PRO A 85 13.92 -5.66 -2.63
CA PRO A 85 14.66 -6.22 -3.77
C PRO A 85 13.75 -6.67 -4.92
#